data_AF-A0A4S4KUB3-F1
#
_entry.id   AF-A0A4S4KUB3-F1
#
_cell.length_a   1.000
_cell.length_b   1.000
_cell.length_c   1.000
_cell.angle_alpha   90.00
_cell.angle_beta   90.00
_cell.angle_gamma   90.00
#
_symmetry.space_group_name_H-M   'P 1'
#
loop_
_entity.id
_entity.type
_entity.pdbx_description
1 polymer ?
#
loop_
_entity_poly.entity_id
_entity_poly.type
_entity_poly.pdbx_seq_one_letter_code
_entity_poly.pdbx_strand_id
1 'polypeptide(L)'
;MTKALLVRGHNLAQSFTDRFFELFDDPDMNWEAARAIGKIVSPDKILTKKNHAVAKFLFAQKFSNAMLPRIIEGAKSSSQSRLQNAYLVALTSLIKSIPKTAYAHEMPTVRLNIRTRRIALMRLP
;
A
#
# COMPACT_ATOMS: atom_id res chain seq x y z
N MET A 1 -9.70 8.41 8.62
CA MET A 1 -10.95 8.45 7.82
C MET A 1 -10.96 7.47 6.64
N THR A 2 -9.90 7.40 5.82
CA THR A 2 -9.86 6.52 4.62
C THR A 2 -10.24 5.07 4.91
N LYS A 3 -9.70 4.46 5.97
CA LYS A 3 -10.05 3.08 6.38
C LYS A 3 -11.55 2.91 6.64
N ALA A 4 -12.18 3.83 7.37
CA ALA A 4 -13.61 3.75 7.67
C ALA A 4 -14.47 3.85 6.40
N LEU A 5 -14.10 4.74 5.47
CA LEU A 5 -14.78 4.89 4.18
C LEU A 5 -14.63 3.62 3.32
N LEU A 6 -13.44 3.04 3.26
CA LEU A 6 -13.17 1.79 2.55
C LEU A 6 -13.94 0.61 3.14
N VAL A 7 -13.92 0.48 4.47
CA VAL A 7 -14.63 -0.59 5.20
C VAL A 7 -16.13 -0.50 4.93
N ARG A 8 -16.71 0.71 4.87
CA ARG A 8 -18.14 0.90 4.55
C ARG A 8 -18.45 0.80 3.04
N GLY A 9 -17.43 0.89 2.17
CA GLY A 9 -17.59 0.93 0.72
C GLY A 9 -18.16 2.25 0.21
N HIS A 10 -17.77 3.37 0.82
CA HIS A 10 -18.25 4.71 0.47
C HIS A 10 -17.53 5.27 -0.77
N ASN A 11 -18.24 6.00 -1.64
CA ASN A 11 -17.69 6.50 -2.91
C ASN A 11 -16.48 7.44 -2.73
N LEU A 12 -16.47 8.25 -1.68
CA LEU A 12 -15.32 9.11 -1.33
C LEU A 12 -14.04 8.34 -0.98
N ALA A 13 -14.11 7.04 -0.71
CA ALA A 13 -12.95 6.26 -0.32
C ALA A 13 -11.82 6.32 -1.36
N GLN A 14 -12.17 6.39 -2.64
CA GLN A 14 -11.19 6.48 -3.74
C GLN A 14 -10.43 7.81 -3.70
N SER A 15 -11.13 8.94 -3.63
CA SER A 15 -10.50 10.27 -3.56
C SER A 15 -9.56 10.41 -2.35
N PHE A 16 -9.93 9.85 -1.20
CA PHE A 16 -9.05 9.82 -0.02
C PHE A 16 -7.87 8.85 -0.17
N THR A 17 -8.00 7.82 -1.01
CA THR A 17 -6.90 6.90 -1.31
C THR A 17 -5.91 7.55 -2.27
N ASP A 18 -6.39 8.30 -3.26
CA ASP A 18 -5.55 9.03 -4.21
C ASP A 18 -4.66 10.07 -3.50
N ARG A 19 -5.19 10.71 -2.47
CA ARG A 19 -4.45 11.66 -1.63
C ARG A 19 -3.23 11.07 -0.92
N PHE A 20 -3.15 9.75 -0.73
CA PHE A 20 -1.91 9.13 -0.21
C PHE A 20 -0.76 9.23 -1.20
N PHE A 21 -1.04 9.13 -2.50
CA PHE A 21 0.01 9.22 -3.52
C PHE A 21 0.51 10.65 -3.68
N GLU A 22 -0.35 11.65 -3.53
CA GLU A 22 0.06 13.06 -3.45
C GLU A 22 1.03 13.30 -2.28
N LEU A 23 0.79 12.64 -1.13
CA LEU A 23 1.65 12.72 0.04
C LEU A 23 2.99 11.98 -0.10
N PHE A 24 3.21 11.18 -1.15
CA PHE A 24 4.51 10.53 -1.36
C PHE A 24 5.57 11.52 -1.85
N ASP A 25 5.16 12.61 -2.48
CA ASP A 25 6.07 13.70 -2.88
C ASP A 25 6.38 14.67 -1.72
N ASP A 26 5.58 14.63 -0.65
CA ASP A 26 5.80 15.43 0.54
C ASP A 26 7.04 14.94 1.31
N PRO A 27 8.05 15.81 1.54
CA PRO A 27 9.30 15.42 2.20
C PRO A 27 9.11 14.95 3.65
N ASP A 28 8.12 15.47 4.35
CA ASP A 28 7.89 15.24 5.77
C ASP A 28 6.89 14.10 6.00
N MET A 29 5.96 13.90 5.06
CA MET A 29 4.86 12.93 5.20
C MET A 29 5.02 11.64 4.38
N ASN A 30 5.95 11.57 3.41
CA ASN A 30 6.09 10.43 2.49
C ASN A 30 6.12 9.06 3.19
N TRP A 31 6.90 8.93 4.26
CA TRP A 31 7.11 7.67 4.96
C TRP A 31 5.89 7.26 5.78
N GLU A 32 5.22 8.23 6.43
CA GLU A 32 3.99 7.96 7.17
C GLU A 32 2.84 7.63 6.22
N ALA A 33 2.72 8.34 5.10
CA ALA A 33 1.76 8.06 4.05
C ALA A 33 1.96 6.64 3.48
N ALA A 34 3.21 6.28 3.16
CA ALA A 34 3.55 4.95 2.66
C ALA A 34 3.23 3.84 3.67
N ARG A 35 3.57 4.03 4.95
CA ARG A 35 3.25 3.07 6.02
C ARG A 35 1.74 2.93 6.24
N ALA A 36 0.99 4.02 6.11
CA ALA A 36 -0.44 4.03 6.34
C ALA A 36 -1.22 3.13 5.36
N ILE A 37 -0.71 2.92 4.14
CA ILE A 37 -1.27 1.97 3.17
C ILE A 37 -1.42 0.56 3.77
N GLY A 38 -0.41 0.05 4.48
CA GLY A 38 -0.50 -1.24 5.15
C GLY A 38 -1.49 -1.24 6.33
N LYS A 39 -1.53 -0.14 7.10
CA LYS A 39 -2.44 0.03 8.24
C LYS A 39 -3.93 -0.01 7.83
N ILE A 40 -4.26 0.40 6.60
CA ILE A 40 -5.63 0.40 6.07
C ILE A 40 -6.22 -1.01 6.04
N VAL A 41 -5.46 -2.00 5.56
CA VAL A 41 -5.93 -3.39 5.40
C VAL A 41 -5.63 -4.25 6.62
N SER A 42 -4.84 -3.74 7.57
CA SER A 42 -4.55 -4.42 8.82
C SER A 42 -5.82 -4.62 9.67
N PRO A 43 -5.90 -5.71 10.46
CA PRO A 43 -7.01 -5.94 11.39
C PRO A 43 -7.27 -4.74 12.29
N ASP A 44 -8.54 -4.46 12.56
CA ASP A 44 -8.98 -3.34 13.40
C ASP A 44 -9.72 -3.84 14.64
N LYS A 45 -9.56 -3.14 15.76
CA LYS A 45 -10.30 -3.42 17.01
C LYS A 45 -11.57 -2.58 17.12
N ILE A 46 -11.63 -1.45 16.43
CA ILE A 46 -12.72 -0.48 16.47
C ILE A 46 -13.74 -0.80 15.37
N LEU A 47 -13.28 -0.96 14.12
CA LEU A 47 -14.16 -1.22 12.97
C LEU A 47 -14.53 -2.71 12.84
N THR A 48 -15.22 -3.24 13.85
CA THR A 48 -15.62 -4.65 13.93
C THR A 48 -17.13 -4.81 13.96
N LYS A 49 -17.62 -6.00 13.56
CA LYS A 49 -19.05 -6.35 13.67
C LYS A 49 -19.56 -6.27 15.11
N LYS A 50 -18.71 -6.59 16.10
CA LYS A 50 -19.03 -6.51 17.54
C LYS A 50 -19.32 -5.06 17.98
N ASN A 51 -18.69 -4.10 17.32
CA ASN A 51 -18.92 -2.67 17.56
C ASN A 51 -19.93 -2.06 16.58
N HIS A 52 -20.82 -2.88 16.00
CA HIS A 52 -21.86 -2.48 15.05
C HIS A 52 -21.34 -1.75 13.80
N ALA A 53 -20.07 -1.95 13.42
CA ALA A 53 -19.51 -1.35 12.22
C ALA A 53 -20.05 -2.04 10.95
N VAL A 54 -20.54 -1.26 9.99
CA VAL A 54 -20.95 -1.75 8.67
C VAL A 54 -19.69 -2.00 7.83
N ALA A 55 -19.19 -3.24 7.88
CA ALA A 55 -17.98 -3.66 7.19
C ALA A 55 -18.26 -4.53 5.96
N LYS A 56 -17.80 -4.10 4.79
CA LYS A 56 -17.75 -4.90 3.56
C LYS A 56 -16.62 -5.93 3.69
N PHE A 57 -16.97 -7.21 3.64
CA PHE A 57 -16.02 -8.32 3.84
C PHE A 57 -14.78 -8.24 2.94
N LEU A 58 -14.94 -7.83 1.68
CA LEU A 58 -13.88 -7.82 0.67
C LEU A 58 -13.13 -6.48 0.55
N PHE A 59 -13.28 -5.54 1.49
CA PHE A 59 -12.65 -4.21 1.35
C PHE A 59 -11.12 -4.31 1.22
N ALA A 60 -10.48 -5.19 2.00
CA ALA A 60 -9.03 -5.35 1.99
C ALA A 60 -8.51 -5.90 0.66
N GLN A 61 -9.22 -6.87 0.08
CA GLN A 61 -8.90 -7.41 -1.24
C GLN A 61 -9.09 -6.35 -2.33
N LYS A 62 -10.23 -5.64 -2.34
CA LYS A 62 -10.50 -4.57 -3.32
C LYS A 62 -9.45 -3.47 -3.27
N PHE A 63 -9.11 -3.02 -2.06
CA PHE A 63 -8.07 -2.01 -1.85
C PHE A 63 -6.71 -2.50 -2.35
N SER A 64 -6.31 -3.71 -1.98
CA SER A 64 -5.01 -4.27 -2.38
C SER A 64 -4.89 -4.43 -3.90
N ASN A 65 -5.95 -4.92 -4.56
CA ASN A 65 -5.98 -5.07 -6.01
C ASN A 65 -5.88 -3.72 -6.74
N ALA A 66 -6.44 -2.65 -6.17
CA ALA A 66 -6.33 -1.30 -6.74
C ALA A 66 -4.95 -0.67 -6.47
N MET A 67 -4.34 -0.94 -5.31
CA MET A 67 -3.11 -0.29 -4.87
C MET A 67 -1.84 -0.96 -5.40
N LEU A 68 -1.80 -2.30 -5.46
CA LEU A 68 -0.60 -3.05 -5.84
C LEU A 68 -0.04 -2.63 -7.20
N PRO A 69 -0.84 -2.56 -8.30
CA PRO A 69 -0.32 -2.14 -9.61
C PRO A 69 0.27 -0.73 -9.58
N ARG A 70 -0.44 0.23 -8.97
CA ARG A 70 0.00 1.63 -8.85
C ARG A 70 1.30 1.77 -8.06
N ILE A 71 1.42 1.03 -6.97
CA ILE A 71 2.62 1.06 -6.13
C ILE A 71 3.82 0.44 -6.85
N ILE A 72 3.60 -0.68 -7.57
CA ILE A 72 4.65 -1.35 -8.35
C ILE A 72 5.11 -0.44 -9.49
N GLU A 73 4.17 0.19 -10.20
CA GLU A 73 4.46 1.13 -11.27
C GLU A 73 5.24 2.34 -10.75
N GLY A 74 4.76 2.99 -9.69
CA GLY A 74 5.45 4.12 -9.06
C GLY A 74 6.86 3.77 -8.59
N ALA A 75 7.07 2.57 -8.03
CA ALA A 75 8.40 2.10 -7.66
C ALA A 75 9.34 1.93 -8.86
N LYS A 76 8.81 1.61 -10.05
CA LYS A 76 9.58 1.43 -11.29
C LYS A 76 9.84 2.75 -12.02
N SER A 77 8.85 3.63 -12.10
CA SER A 77 8.90 4.86 -12.91
C SER A 77 9.52 6.05 -12.18
N SER A 78 9.58 6.02 -10.84
CA SER A 78 10.16 7.12 -10.07
C SER A 78 11.66 7.29 -10.35
N SER A 79 12.02 8.43 -10.94
CA SER A 79 13.41 8.87 -11.13
C SER A 79 14.02 9.42 -9.84
N GLN A 80 13.19 9.95 -8.94
CA GLN A 80 13.62 10.49 -7.65
C GLN A 80 13.75 9.38 -6.61
N SER A 81 14.94 9.25 -6.01
CA SER A 81 15.24 8.22 -4.99
C SER A 81 14.27 8.26 -3.80
N ARG A 82 13.88 9.45 -3.34
CA ARG A 82 12.97 9.62 -2.19
C ARG A 82 11.56 9.08 -2.49
N LEU A 83 10.96 9.53 -3.59
CA LEU A 83 9.63 9.10 -4.02
C LEU A 83 9.59 7.59 -4.24
N GLN A 84 10.63 7.07 -4.89
CA GLN A 84 10.80 5.63 -5.10
C GLN A 84 10.87 4.85 -3.78
N ASN A 85 11.59 5.37 -2.78
CA ASN A 85 11.65 4.75 -1.46
C ASN A 85 10.28 4.75 -0.78
N ALA A 86 9.48 5.81 -0.92
CA ALA A 86 8.11 5.85 -0.41
C ALA A 86 7.25 4.74 -1.02
N TYR A 87 7.30 4.55 -2.35
CA TYR A 87 6.62 3.45 -3.03
C TYR A 87 7.07 2.08 -2.52
N LEU A 88 8.36 1.86 -2.27
CA LEU A 88 8.87 0.60 -1.73
C LEU A 88 8.42 0.36 -0.28
N VAL A 89 8.38 1.41 0.54
CA VAL A 89 7.82 1.32 1.90
C VAL A 89 6.34 0.98 1.84
N ALA A 90 5.58 1.56 0.93
CA ALA A 90 4.16 1.25 0.74
C ALA A 90 3.97 -0.20 0.30
N LEU A 91 4.78 -0.68 -0.66
CA LEU A 91 4.75 -2.05 -1.16
C LEU A 91 5.00 -3.07 -0.03
N THR A 92 6.09 -2.85 0.73
CA THR A 92 6.45 -3.75 1.83
C THR A 92 5.43 -3.70 2.96
N SER A 93 4.89 -2.52 3.27
CA SER A 93 3.85 -2.34 4.29
C SER A 93 2.55 -3.04 3.90
N LEU A 94 2.14 -2.93 2.63
CA LEU A 94 0.94 -3.58 2.11
C LEU A 94 1.08 -5.10 2.13
N ILE A 95 2.17 -5.64 1.57
CA ILE A 95 2.43 -7.08 1.50
C ILE A 95 2.46 -7.73 2.89
N LYS A 96 3.06 -7.06 3.89
CA LYS A 96 3.07 -7.55 5.28
C LYS A 96 1.69 -7.59 5.92
N SER A 97 0.74 -6.82 5.40
CA SER A 97 -0.59 -6.62 6.00
C SER A 97 -1.68 -7.47 5.36
N ILE A 98 -1.38 -8.19 4.27
CA ILE A 98 -2.34 -9.03 3.53
C ILE A 98 -1.88 -10.49 3.48
N PRO A 99 -2.81 -11.46 3.41
CA PRO A 99 -2.44 -12.87 3.27
C PRO A 99 -1.73 -13.14 1.94
N LYS A 100 -0.80 -14.10 1.91
CA LYS A 100 -0.02 -14.51 0.72
C LYS A 100 -0.89 -14.76 -0.51
N THR A 101 -2.08 -15.32 -0.31
CA THR A 101 -3.04 -15.61 -1.37
C THR A 101 -3.54 -14.36 -2.10
N ALA A 102 -3.56 -13.20 -1.45
CA ALA A 102 -4.04 -11.94 -2.03
C ALA A 102 -3.06 -11.30 -3.01
N TYR A 103 -1.78 -11.67 -2.99
CA TYR A 103 -0.75 -11.12 -3.89
C TYR A 103 0.07 -12.20 -4.61
N ALA A 104 -0.36 -13.47 -4.52
CA ALA A 104 0.31 -14.61 -5.14
C ALA A 104 0.49 -14.44 -6.65
N HIS A 105 -0.52 -13.88 -7.33
CA HIS A 105 -0.50 -13.64 -8.77
C HIS A 105 0.50 -12.54 -9.17
N GLU A 106 0.73 -11.56 -8.30
CA GLU A 106 1.68 -10.45 -8.50
C GLU A 106 3.12 -10.80 -8.06
N MET A 107 3.34 -11.99 -7.47
CA MET A 107 4.64 -12.40 -6.93
C MET A 107 5.80 -12.42 -7.93
N PRO A 108 5.64 -12.83 -9.20
CA PRO A 108 6.74 -12.77 -10.16
C PRO A 108 7.30 -11.35 -10.26
N THR A 109 6.42 -10.36 -10.38
CA THR A 109 6.74 -8.93 -10.50
C THR A 109 7.39 -8.37 -9.23
N VAL A 110 6.87 -8.73 -8.06
CA VAL A 110 7.38 -8.27 -6.76
C VAL A 110 8.76 -8.87 -6.44
N ARG A 111 8.97 -10.16 -6.73
CA ARG A 111 10.20 -10.90 -6.38
C ARG A 111 11.39 -10.46 -7.24
N LEU A 112 11.16 -10.11 -8.50
CA LEU A 112 12.17 -9.52 -9.37
C LEU A 112 12.71 -8.21 -8.77
N ASN A 113 11.84 -7.31 -8.32
CA ASN A 113 12.24 -5.96 -7.91
C ASN A 113 13.04 -5.91 -6.59
N ILE A 114 12.73 -6.79 -5.63
CA ILE A 114 13.45 -6.85 -4.33
C ILE A 114 14.87 -7.44 -4.50
N ARG A 115 15.05 -8.43 -5.40
CA ARG A 115 16.38 -9.03 -5.65
C ARG A 115 17.30 -8.08 -6.41
N THR A 116 16.80 -7.35 -7.40
CA THR A 116 17.61 -6.44 -8.22
C THR A 116 18.28 -5.34 -7.37
N ARG A 117 17.62 -4.86 -6.31
CA ARG A 117 18.21 -3.83 -5.42
C ARG A 117 19.18 -4.35 -4.39
N ARG A 118 19.01 -5.58 -3.87
CA ARG A 118 19.99 -6.15 -2.94
C ARG A 118 21.36 -6.32 -3.63
N ILE A 119 21.35 -6.58 -4.94
CA ILE A 119 22.55 -6.65 -5.77
C ILE A 119 23.08 -5.24 -6.13
N ALA A 120 22.20 -4.27 -6.42
CA ALA A 120 22.61 -2.89 -6.72
C ALA A 120 23.21 -2.15 -5.50
N LEU A 121 22.68 -2.38 -4.30
CA LEU A 121 23.21 -1.81 -3.04
C LEU A 121 24.52 -2.47 -2.58
N MET A 122 24.83 -3.68 -3.05
CA MET A 122 26.12 -4.36 -2.80
C MET A 122 27.20 -4.01 -3.85
N ARG A 123 26.90 -3.12 -4.82
CA ARG A 123 27.80 -2.74 -5.92
C ARG A 123 28.21 -1.26 -5.91
N LEU A 124 27.91 -0.51 -4.85
CA LEU A 124 28.44 0.83 -4.67
C LEU A 124 29.84 0.74 -4.03
N PRO A 125 30.87 1.38 -4.61
CA PRO A 125 32.25 1.34 -4.14
C PRO A 125 32.44 2.03 -2.78
#